data_AF-A0A7S4MTS4-F1
#
_entry.id   AF-A0A7S4MTS4-F1
#
_cell.length_a   1.000
_cell.length_b   1.000
_cell.length_c   1.000
_cell.angle_alpha   90.00
_cell.angle_beta   90.00
_cell.angle_gamma   90.00
#
_symmetry.space_group_name_H-M   'P 1'
#
loop_
_entity.id
_entity.type
_entity.pdbx_description
1 polymer ?
#
loop_
_entity_poly.entity_id
_entity_poly.type
_entity_poly.pdbx_seq_one_letter_code
_entity_poly.pdbx_strand_id
1 'polypeptide(L)'
;DAESLQSDGSTVQLSGMRVRTTPRASVGQRLIVLDKPELVSSFEGFGAKLELGLPFLRAAGIPLPDALSVERLTVDEGALQLDGVVTIQPIDYDDLARAAQRLQDELQA
;
A
#
# COMPACT_ATOMS: atom_id res chain seq x y z
N ASP A 1 -8.10 -11.33 -18.15
CA ASP A 1 -7.99 -12.81 -18.09
C ASP A 1 -7.62 -13.37 -19.44
N ALA A 2 -6.79 -14.41 -19.47
CA ALA A 2 -6.34 -15.07 -20.69
C ALA A 2 -6.70 -16.55 -20.63
N GLU A 3 -7.09 -17.13 -21.76
CA GLU A 3 -7.47 -18.55 -21.87
C GLU A 3 -6.50 -19.24 -22.83
N SER A 4 -6.03 -20.42 -22.43
CA SER A 4 -5.16 -21.27 -23.26
C SER A 4 -5.80 -22.64 -23.43
N LEU A 5 -5.78 -23.16 -24.66
CA LEU A 5 -6.29 -24.48 -25.01
C LEU A 5 -5.14 -25.49 -24.90
N GLN A 6 -5.29 -26.47 -24.03
CA GLN A 6 -4.32 -27.56 -23.88
C GLN A 6 -4.48 -28.58 -25.01
N SER A 7 -3.48 -29.45 -25.19
CA SER A 7 -3.48 -30.47 -26.26
C SER A 7 -4.54 -31.56 -26.07
N ASP A 8 -5.14 -31.66 -24.88
CA ASP A 8 -6.28 -32.54 -24.58
C ASP A 8 -7.65 -31.88 -24.88
N GLY A 9 -7.65 -30.63 -25.35
CA GLY A 9 -8.85 -29.86 -25.65
C GLY A 9 -9.48 -29.16 -24.43
N SER A 10 -8.87 -29.24 -23.24
CA SER A 10 -9.32 -28.49 -22.07
C SER A 10 -8.89 -27.02 -22.15
N THR A 11 -9.77 -26.12 -21.71
CA THR A 11 -9.49 -24.68 -21.61
C THR A 11 -9.05 -24.34 -20.20
N VAL A 12 -7.83 -23.82 -20.03
CA VAL A 12 -7.36 -23.31 -18.74
C VAL A 12 -7.44 -21.79 -18.74
N GLN A 13 -8.17 -21.26 -17.76
CA GLN A 13 -8.11 -19.83 -17.44
C GLN A 13 -6.79 -19.54 -16.75
N LEU A 14 -5.94 -18.76 -17.40
CA LEU A 14 -4.74 -18.18 -16.82
C LEU A 14 -5.17 -16.99 -15.97
N SER A 15 -5.46 -17.25 -14.70
CA SER A 15 -5.88 -16.25 -13.74
C SER A 15 -4.70 -15.42 -13.22
N GLY A 16 -4.34 -14.38 -13.96
CA GLY A 16 -3.64 -13.19 -13.47
C GLY A 16 -2.20 -13.37 -12.95
N MET A 17 -1.47 -12.25 -12.92
CA MET A 17 -0.14 -12.17 -12.34
C MET A 17 -0.25 -12.05 -10.80
N ARG A 18 0.07 -13.09 -10.04
CA ARG A 18 0.02 -13.05 -8.56
C ARG A 18 1.37 -12.61 -8.00
N VAL A 19 1.38 -11.57 -7.18
CA VAL A 19 2.60 -11.07 -6.52
C VAL A 19 2.49 -11.32 -5.02
N ARG A 20 3.49 -11.97 -4.44
CA ARG A 20 3.68 -12.08 -2.99
C ARG A 20 4.61 -10.98 -2.54
N THR A 21 4.28 -10.30 -1.47
CA THR A 21 5.13 -9.25 -0.90
C THR A 21 4.95 -9.20 0.61
N THR A 22 5.94 -8.68 1.32
CA THR A 22 5.86 -8.39 2.73
C THR A 22 5.76 -6.87 2.91
N PRO A 23 4.60 -6.33 3.29
CA PRO A 23 4.49 -4.91 3.56
C PRO A 23 5.38 -4.51 4.75
N ARG A 24 6.01 -3.34 4.69
CA ARG A 24 6.82 -2.78 5.79
C ARG A 24 6.59 -1.28 5.94
N ALA A 25 6.62 -0.80 7.18
CA ALA A 25 6.70 0.63 7.45
C ALA A 25 8.16 1.11 7.35
N SER A 26 8.41 2.09 6.50
CA SER A 26 9.67 2.83 6.41
C SER A 26 9.57 4.09 7.26
N VAL A 27 10.02 4.02 8.52
CA VAL A 27 9.91 5.12 9.50
C VAL A 27 10.64 6.37 9.00
N GLY A 28 11.84 6.21 8.44
CA GLY A 28 12.65 7.34 7.95
C GLY A 28 12.05 8.07 6.74
N GLN A 29 11.25 7.36 5.93
CA GLN A 29 10.61 7.94 4.74
C GLN A 29 9.10 8.20 4.94
N ARG A 30 8.53 7.79 6.08
CA ARG A 30 7.09 7.84 6.38
C ARG A 30 6.22 7.16 5.32
N LEU A 31 6.61 5.96 4.87
CA LEU A 31 5.88 5.20 3.84
C LEU A 31 5.56 3.79 4.33
N ILE A 32 4.44 3.23 3.89
CA ILE A 32 4.24 1.77 3.84
C ILE A 32 4.72 1.31 2.47
N VAL A 33 5.71 0.43 2.42
CA VAL A 33 6.31 -0.06 1.18
C VAL A 33 6.08 -1.55 1.02
N LEU A 34 6.03 -2.00 -0.23
CA LEU A 34 6.03 -3.41 -0.58
C LEU A 34 7.46 -3.95 -0.51
N ASP A 35 7.85 -4.55 0.61
CA ASP A 35 9.17 -5.19 0.73
C ASP A 35 9.17 -6.56 0.03
N LYS A 36 10.28 -6.87 -0.64
CA LYS A 36 10.51 -8.13 -1.38
C LYS A 36 9.29 -8.63 -2.19
N PRO A 37 8.76 -7.84 -3.14
CA PRO A 37 7.74 -8.31 -4.06
C PRO A 37 8.35 -9.38 -4.96
N GLU A 38 7.71 -10.54 -4.97
CA GLU A 38 8.07 -11.73 -5.71
C GLU A 38 6.88 -12.15 -6.55
N LEU A 39 7.14 -12.37 -7.84
CA LEU A 39 6.13 -12.94 -8.71
C LEU A 39 5.90 -14.40 -8.33
N VAL A 40 4.67 -14.74 -7.97
CA VAL A 40 4.22 -16.12 -7.75
C VAL A 40 3.40 -16.52 -8.97
N SER A 41 4.07 -16.75 -10.10
CA SER A 41 3.39 -17.34 -11.24
C SER A 41 3.38 -18.87 -11.08
N SER A 42 2.19 -19.45 -10.92
CA SER A 42 1.97 -20.88 -11.13
C SER A 42 1.71 -21.09 -12.62
N PHE A 43 2.76 -21.19 -13.42
CA PHE A 43 2.64 -21.75 -14.76
C PHE A 43 2.44 -23.26 -14.60
N GLU A 44 1.19 -23.71 -14.48
CA GLU A 44 0.86 -25.13 -14.54
C GLU A 44 1.28 -25.66 -15.92
N GLY A 45 2.39 -26.40 -15.95
CA GLY A 45 2.97 -26.97 -17.17
C GLY A 45 4.49 -27.08 -17.18
N PHE A 46 5.21 -26.27 -16.38
CA PHE A 46 6.68 -26.26 -16.41
C PHE A 46 7.39 -26.80 -15.15
N GLY A 47 6.66 -27.17 -14.10
CA GLY A 47 7.23 -27.72 -12.86
C GLY A 47 8.19 -26.78 -12.11
N ALA A 48 8.44 -25.57 -12.63
CA ALA A 48 9.39 -24.62 -12.10
C ALA A 48 8.64 -23.41 -11.54
N LYS A 49 8.63 -23.30 -10.21
CA LYS A 49 8.19 -22.10 -9.49
C LYS A 49 9.21 -20.99 -9.77
N LEU A 50 8.89 -20.07 -10.67
CA LEU A 50 9.75 -18.95 -11.04
C LEU A 50 9.47 -17.77 -10.09
N GLU A 51 10.26 -17.68 -9.03
CA GLU A 51 10.27 -16.53 -8.11
C GLU A 51 11.09 -15.39 -8.73
N LEU A 52 10.49 -14.65 -9.67
CA LEU A 52 11.10 -13.44 -10.21
C LEU A 52 10.87 -12.29 -9.22
N GLY A 53 11.95 -11.74 -8.67
CA GLY A 53 11.86 -10.50 -7.88
C GLY A 53 11.38 -9.34 -8.75
N LEU A 54 10.43 -8.54 -8.23
CA LEU A 54 9.85 -7.38 -8.93
C LEU A 54 10.36 -6.07 -8.30
N PRO A 55 11.64 -5.70 -8.48
CA PRO A 55 12.27 -4.60 -7.75
C PRO A 55 11.58 -3.25 -7.96
N PHE A 56 10.92 -3.03 -9.10
CA PHE A 56 10.17 -1.80 -9.38
C PHE A 56 8.95 -1.61 -8.47
N LEU A 57 8.37 -2.69 -7.94
CA LEU A 57 7.27 -2.62 -6.98
C LEU A 57 7.75 -2.24 -5.56
N ARG A 58 9.06 -2.35 -5.27
CA ARG A 58 9.62 -1.98 -3.95
C ARG A 58 9.51 -0.50 -3.64
N ALA A 59 9.41 0.34 -4.67
CA ALA A 59 9.27 1.78 -4.54
C ALA A 59 7.80 2.24 -4.52
N ALA A 60 6.84 1.34 -4.67
CA ALA A 60 5.43 1.67 -4.50
C ALA A 60 5.15 1.85 -2.99
N GLY A 61 5.16 3.11 -2.55
CA GLY A 61 4.95 3.50 -1.17
C GLY A 61 3.59 4.20 -0.98
N ILE A 62 2.86 3.84 0.06
CA ILE A 62 1.68 4.59 0.53
C ILE A 62 2.16 5.54 1.63
N PRO A 63 1.93 6.87 1.53
CA PRO A 63 2.36 7.81 2.55
C PRO A 63 1.64 7.61 3.88
N LEU A 64 2.38 7.70 4.98
CA LEU A 64 1.85 7.69 6.34
C LEU A 64 1.50 9.12 6.77
N PRO A 65 0.34 9.34 7.42
CA PRO A 65 -0.03 10.64 7.97
C PRO A 65 1.04 11.17 8.94
N ASP A 66 1.22 12.49 8.99
CA ASP A 66 2.23 13.14 9.85
C ASP A 66 2.00 12.91 11.35
N ALA A 67 0.73 12.83 11.73
CA ALA A 67 0.30 12.54 13.10
C ALA A 67 0.50 11.07 13.51
N LEU A 68 0.73 10.15 12.57
CA LEU A 68 0.81 8.71 12.85
C LEU A 68 2.27 8.24 12.92
N SER A 69 2.63 7.64 14.05
CA SER A 69 3.89 6.91 14.24
C SER A 69 3.59 5.43 14.35
N VAL A 70 4.11 4.62 13.43
CA VAL A 70 3.89 3.16 13.39
C VAL A 70 5.03 2.45 14.12
N GLU A 71 4.70 1.65 15.14
CA GLU A 71 5.65 0.81 15.88
C GLU A 71 5.68 -0.62 15.37
N ARG A 72 4.51 -1.14 14.98
CA ARG A 72 4.35 -2.49 14.46
C ARG A 72 3.39 -2.50 13.27
N LEU A 73 3.73 -3.30 12.28
CA LEU A 73 2.88 -3.62 11.15
C LEU A 73 2.73 -5.14 11.09
N THR A 74 1.49 -5.62 11.02
CA THR A 74 1.18 -7.03 10.78
C THR A 74 0.18 -7.16 9.64
N VAL A 75 0.14 -8.36 9.05
CA VAL A 75 -0.83 -8.71 8.01
C VAL A 75 -1.75 -9.76 8.62
N ASP A 76 -3.04 -9.44 8.69
CA ASP A 76 -4.08 -10.31 9.22
C ASP A 76 -5.19 -10.46 8.17
N GLU A 77 -5.43 -11.68 7.71
CA GLU A 77 -6.40 -12.02 6.64
C GLU A 77 -6.32 -11.13 5.37
N GLY A 78 -5.12 -10.64 5.04
CA GLY A 78 -4.89 -9.77 3.88
C GLY A 78 -5.13 -8.27 4.15
N ALA A 79 -5.55 -7.90 5.35
CA ALA A 79 -5.57 -6.52 5.83
C ALA A 79 -4.24 -6.16 6.51
N LEU A 80 -3.88 -4.88 6.46
CA LEU A 80 -2.75 -4.33 7.23
C LEU A 80 -3.26 -3.84 8.58
N GLN A 81 -2.72 -4.42 9.65
CA GLN A 81 -2.92 -3.92 11.01
C GLN A 81 -1.68 -3.14 11.44
N LEU A 82 -1.89 -1.91 11.91
CA LEU A 82 -0.84 -1.00 12.35
C LEU A 82 -1.04 -0.69 13.83
N ASP A 83 -0.04 -1.00 14.64
CA ASP A 83 0.02 -0.56 16.02
C ASP A 83 1.01 0.60 16.14
N GLY A 84 0.65 1.62 16.90
CA GLY A 84 1.51 2.75 17.12
C GLY A 84 0.81 3.89 17.84
N VAL A 85 1.34 5.10 17.65
CA VAL A 85 0.90 6.31 18.35
C VAL A 85 0.33 7.29 17.35
N VAL A 86 -0.83 7.86 17.69
CA VAL A 86 -1.41 8.99 16.98
C VAL A 86 -1.24 10.24 17.84
N THR A 87 -0.52 11.22 17.31
CA THR A 87 -0.38 12.54 17.93
C THR A 87 -1.53 13.42 17.47
N ILE A 88 -2.47 13.67 18.37
CA ILE A 88 -3.53 14.65 18.13
C ILE A 88 -2.93 16.03 18.36
N GLN A 89 -2.86 16.85 17.30
CA GLN A 89 -2.44 18.23 17.47
C GLN A 89 -3.52 19.01 18.24
N PRO A 90 -3.15 19.80 19.26
CA PRO A 90 -4.10 20.67 19.93
C PRO A 90 -4.68 21.67 18.92
N ILE A 91 -5.97 21.95 19.05
CA ILE A 91 -6.62 22.99 18.24
C ILE A 91 -6.06 24.34 18.70
N ASP A 92 -5.36 25.02 17.80
CA ASP A 92 -4.95 26.40 18.01
C ASP A 92 -6.14 27.31 17.72
N TYR A 93 -6.86 27.68 18.79
CA TYR A 93 -8.02 28.56 18.70
C TYR A 93 -7.65 29.98 18.24
N ASP A 94 -6.40 30.43 18.46
CA ASP A 94 -5.95 31.74 18.03
C ASP A 94 -5.66 31.75 16.52
N ASP A 95 -5.12 30.67 15.97
CA ASP A 95 -4.98 30.53 14.52
C ASP A 95 -6.34 30.33 13.84
N LEU A 96 -7.25 29.56 14.44
CA LEU A 96 -8.63 29.42 13.94
C LEU A 96 -9.38 30.76 13.92
N ALA A 97 -9.25 31.57 14.99
CA ALA A 97 -9.84 32.90 15.05
C ALA A 97 -9.25 33.84 13.98
N ARG A 98 -7.93 33.79 13.77
CA ARG A 98 -7.25 34.57 12.71
C ARG A 98 -7.63 34.13 11.29
N ALA A 99 -7.87 32.84 11.08
CA ALA A 99 -8.35 32.32 9.80
C ALA A 99 -9.80 32.72 9.55
N ALA A 100 -10.66 32.63 10.57
CA ALA A 100 -12.05 33.07 10.49
C ALA A 100 -12.16 34.58 10.20
N GLN A 101 -11.34 35.40 10.85
CA GLN A 101 -11.31 36.85 10.63
C GLN A 101 -10.89 37.18 9.19
N ARG A 102 -9.84 36.54 8.66
CA ARG A 102 -9.42 36.72 7.26
C ARG A 102 -10.52 36.39 6.26
N LEU A 103 -11.23 35.29 6.47
CA LEU A 103 -12.37 34.88 5.65
C LEU A 103 -13.51 35.90 5.70
N GLN A 104 -13.75 36.48 6.87
CA GLN A 104 -14.78 37.49 7.07
C GLN A 104 -14.42 38.80 6.36
N ASP A 105 -13.15 39.20 6.41
CA ASP A 105 -12.64 40.39 5.72
C ASP A 105 -12.68 40.22 4.18
N GLU A 106 -12.38 39.01 3.66
CA GLU A 106 -12.49 38.69 2.22
C GLU A 106 -13.93 38.68 1.71
N LEU A 107 -14.91 38.31 2.53
CA LEU A 107 -16.34 38.33 2.18
C LEU A 107 -16.96 39.73 2.22
N GLN A 108 -16.31 40.68 2.90
CA GLN A 108 -16.76 42.07 3.03
C GLN A 108 -16.07 43.04 2.06
N ALA A 109 -15.03 42.58 1.36
CA ALA A 109 -14.35 43.30 0.27
C ALA A 109 -15.05 43.08 -1.08
#